data_AF-A0A2W5KB62-F1
#
_entry.id   AF-A0A2W5KB62-F1
#
_cell.length_a   1.000
_cell.length_b   1.000
_cell.length_c   1.000
_cell.angle_alpha   90.00
_cell.angle_beta   90.00
_cell.angle_gamma   90.00
#
_symmetry.space_group_name_H-M   'P 1'
#
loop_
_entity.id
_entity.type
_entity.pdbx_description
1 polymer ?
#
loop_
_entity_poly.entity_id
_entity_poly.type
_entity_poly.pdbx_seq_one_letter_code
_entity_poly.pdbx_strand_id
1 'polypeptide(L)'
;MTSTPVFNIGDAGLRRRAPRLAGDARRSQIIEAASRFFADHGFSGPTRDLAASIGVTQALLYRYFDSKTDLIDAVFAEVFKTHWSDAALERFEASASLPSVDRIADVYLAMLSGVTETATRLFFRAGLDSYAGPIQRSIELSLPLWTAIIACWRQEQGLPSLAQKPLLEGERALVVSLHEAMIMIRVREHVLQAERRLADAEEIRQVAEIYDAGARPVLLRIHGADAGLRSMPSQVGVVDEAQAAA
;
A
#
# COMPACT_ATOMS: atom_id res chain seq x y z
N MET A 1 68.27 -37.38 -16.21
CA MET A 1 67.29 -37.00 -17.25
C MET A 1 65.91 -37.34 -16.69
N THR A 2 65.30 -36.46 -15.88
CA THR A 2 64.28 -35.46 -16.29
C THR A 2 63.10 -36.14 -16.99
N SER A 3 61.85 -36.07 -16.55
CA SER A 3 61.13 -34.88 -16.08
C SER A 3 59.83 -35.26 -15.36
N THR A 4 59.57 -34.61 -14.24
CA THR A 4 58.25 -34.45 -13.60
C THR A 4 57.26 -33.85 -14.62
N PRO A 5 55.98 -34.28 -14.67
CA PRO A 5 54.97 -33.54 -15.42
C PRO A 5 54.61 -32.26 -14.68
N VAL A 6 54.78 -31.16 -15.39
CA VAL A 6 54.54 -29.78 -14.97
C VAL A 6 53.04 -29.53 -14.79
N PHE A 7 52.65 -28.96 -13.65
CA PHE A 7 51.34 -28.34 -13.46
C PHE A 7 51.27 -27.12 -14.39
N ASN A 8 50.44 -27.19 -15.43
CA ASN A 8 50.25 -26.06 -16.33
C ASN A 8 49.18 -25.12 -15.76
N ILE A 9 49.62 -23.98 -15.24
CA ILE A 9 48.79 -22.82 -14.92
C ILE A 9 48.92 -21.84 -16.09
N GLY A 10 47.78 -21.59 -16.76
CA GLY A 10 47.64 -20.68 -17.90
C GLY A 10 46.70 -21.34 -18.92
N ASP A 11 45.58 -20.77 -19.36
CA ASP A 11 45.36 -19.36 -19.66
C ASP A 11 43.85 -19.07 -19.82
N ALA A 12 43.50 -17.80 -19.60
CA ALA A 12 42.33 -17.08 -20.07
C ALA A 12 40.92 -17.64 -19.78
N GLY A 13 40.31 -17.04 -18.75
CA GLY A 13 38.89 -17.17 -18.44
C GLY A 13 37.97 -16.79 -19.61
N LEU A 14 37.25 -17.79 -20.11
CA LEU A 14 35.96 -17.58 -20.75
C LEU A 14 34.96 -17.19 -19.67
N ARG A 15 34.92 -15.90 -19.30
CA ARG A 15 33.69 -15.33 -18.74
C ARG A 15 32.62 -15.53 -19.82
N ARG A 16 31.84 -16.62 -19.73
CA ARG A 16 30.67 -16.84 -20.57
C ARG A 16 29.83 -15.58 -20.44
N ARG A 17 29.83 -14.77 -21.50
CA ARG A 17 28.98 -13.60 -21.60
C ARG A 17 27.57 -14.15 -21.50
N ALA A 18 26.90 -13.87 -20.37
CA ALA A 18 25.54 -14.33 -20.13
C ALA A 18 24.70 -14.00 -21.39
N PRO A 19 23.81 -14.92 -21.82
CA PRO A 19 23.02 -14.72 -23.02
C PRO A 19 22.38 -13.33 -23.00
N ARG A 20 22.39 -12.63 -24.15
CA ARG A 20 21.65 -11.37 -24.28
C ARG A 20 20.18 -11.71 -24.08
N LEU A 21 19.68 -11.48 -22.87
CA LEU A 21 18.24 -11.39 -22.63
C LEU A 21 17.66 -10.42 -23.65
N ALA A 22 16.49 -10.75 -24.22
CA ALA A 22 15.72 -9.81 -25.02
C ALA A 22 15.56 -8.49 -24.26
N GLY A 23 15.45 -7.37 -24.97
CA GLY A 23 15.42 -6.02 -24.38
C GLY A 23 14.48 -5.92 -23.18
N ASP A 24 13.29 -6.50 -23.31
CA ASP A 24 12.24 -6.48 -22.29
C ASP A 24 12.58 -7.35 -21.07
N ALA A 25 13.13 -8.55 -21.28
CA ALA A 25 13.54 -9.43 -20.19
C ALA A 25 14.66 -8.82 -19.35
N ARG A 26 15.60 -8.09 -19.96
CA ARG A 26 16.62 -7.35 -19.21
C ARG A 26 16.02 -6.19 -18.44
N ARG A 27 15.07 -5.45 -19.05
CA ARG A 27 14.40 -4.32 -18.41
C ARG A 27 13.66 -4.78 -17.15
N SER A 28 12.89 -5.87 -17.22
CA SER A 28 12.19 -6.43 -16.06
C SER A 28 13.15 -6.88 -14.97
N GLN A 29 14.27 -7.53 -15.33
CA GLN A 29 15.29 -7.91 -14.35
C GLN A 29 15.88 -6.70 -13.61
N ILE A 30 16.12 -5.59 -14.31
CA ILE A 30 16.62 -4.36 -13.68
C ILE A 30 15.57 -3.79 -12.72
N ILE A 31 14.28 -3.79 -13.11
CA ILE A 31 13.18 -3.30 -12.26
C ILE A 31 13.07 -4.13 -10.99
N GLU A 32 13.03 -5.46 -11.09
CA GLU A 32 12.90 -6.36 -9.93
C GLU A 32 14.05 -6.16 -8.93
N ALA A 33 15.27 -5.99 -9.43
CA ALA A 33 16.42 -5.76 -8.56
C ALA A 33 16.46 -4.33 -8.00
N ALA A 34 16.04 -3.33 -8.76
CA ALA A 34 15.89 -1.96 -8.30
C ALA A 34 14.82 -1.86 -7.20
N SER A 35 13.70 -2.58 -7.32
CA SER A 35 12.67 -2.66 -6.28
C SER A 35 13.23 -3.13 -4.95
N ARG A 36 14.02 -4.21 -4.94
CA ARG A 36 14.68 -4.72 -3.74
C ARG A 36 15.70 -3.71 -3.19
N PHE A 37 16.57 -3.19 -4.06
CA PHE A 37 17.59 -2.23 -3.65
C PHE A 37 17.00 -0.97 -3.01
N PHE A 38 15.95 -0.37 -3.61
CA PHE A 38 15.31 0.81 -3.06
C PHE A 38 14.49 0.52 -1.79
N ALA A 39 13.90 -0.67 -1.67
CA ALA A 39 13.26 -1.09 -0.42
C ALA A 39 14.26 -1.12 0.75
N ASP A 40 15.47 -1.65 0.52
CA ASP A 40 16.52 -1.79 1.53
C ASP A 40 17.22 -0.46 1.84
N HIS A 41 17.67 0.23 0.80
CA HIS A 41 18.59 1.36 0.90
C HIS A 41 17.94 2.74 0.74
N GLY A 42 16.64 2.80 0.43
CA GLY A 42 15.93 4.05 0.14
C GLY A 42 16.30 4.66 -1.21
N PHE A 43 15.70 5.81 -1.52
CA PHE A 43 15.84 6.45 -2.84
C PHE A 43 17.04 7.38 -2.95
N SER A 44 17.81 7.59 -1.88
CA SER A 44 19.04 8.40 -1.92
C SER A 44 20.27 7.61 -2.40
N GLY A 45 20.26 6.28 -2.32
CA GLY A 45 21.39 5.41 -2.66
C GLY A 45 21.92 5.59 -4.10
N PRO A 46 23.23 5.53 -4.34
CA PRO A 46 23.81 5.77 -5.66
C PRO A 46 23.48 4.62 -6.64
N THR A 47 23.11 4.96 -7.88
CA THR A 47 22.78 3.97 -8.93
C THR A 47 23.97 3.09 -9.33
N ARG A 48 25.19 3.50 -8.99
CA ARG A 48 26.40 2.67 -9.14
C ARG A 48 26.33 1.41 -8.27
N ASP A 49 25.83 1.53 -7.03
CA ASP A 49 25.79 0.41 -6.10
C ASP A 49 24.67 -0.57 -6.48
N LEU A 50 23.54 -0.04 -6.98
CA LEU A 50 22.51 -0.85 -7.65
C LEU A 50 23.07 -1.59 -8.88
N ALA A 51 23.81 -0.90 -9.75
CA ALA A 51 24.38 -1.55 -10.93
C ALA A 51 25.36 -2.68 -10.53
N ALA A 52 26.18 -2.44 -9.51
CA ALA A 52 27.08 -3.44 -8.95
C ALA A 52 26.33 -4.65 -8.37
N SER A 53 25.22 -4.44 -7.64
CA SER A 53 24.46 -5.52 -7.02
C SER A 53 23.82 -6.47 -8.04
N ILE A 54 23.57 -6.00 -9.27
CA ILE A 54 22.99 -6.80 -10.36
C ILE A 54 24.01 -7.22 -11.43
N GLY A 55 25.30 -6.94 -11.19
CA GLY A 55 26.40 -7.33 -12.09
C GLY A 55 26.40 -6.62 -13.44
N VAL A 56 25.91 -5.38 -13.50
CA VAL A 56 25.93 -4.55 -14.72
C VAL A 56 26.72 -3.26 -14.52
N THR A 57 27.05 -2.59 -15.62
CA THR A 57 27.63 -1.24 -15.54
C THR A 57 26.52 -0.21 -15.32
N GLN A 58 26.84 0.89 -14.63
CA GLN A 58 25.93 2.02 -14.49
C GLN A 58 25.51 2.59 -15.86
N ALA A 59 26.43 2.61 -16.83
CA ALA A 59 26.12 2.99 -18.20
C ALA A 59 25.09 2.07 -18.88
N LEU A 60 25.06 0.78 -18.54
CA LEU A 60 24.04 -0.13 -19.05
C LEU A 60 22.67 0.19 -18.45
N LEU A 61 22.62 0.50 -17.15
CA LEU A 61 21.39 0.91 -16.47
C LEU A 61 20.76 2.12 -17.18
N TYR A 62 21.57 3.15 -17.45
CA TYR A 62 21.12 4.37 -18.14
C TYR A 62 20.80 4.19 -19.63
N ARG A 63 21.07 3.01 -20.21
CA ARG A 63 20.58 2.66 -21.55
C ARG A 63 19.12 2.22 -21.54
N TYR A 64 18.59 1.82 -20.38
CA TYR A 64 17.20 1.37 -20.22
C TYR A 64 16.31 2.42 -19.53
N PHE A 65 16.90 3.34 -18.79
CA PHE A 65 16.22 4.37 -18.02
C PHE A 65 16.99 5.68 -18.15
N ASP A 66 16.36 6.73 -18.66
CA ASP A 66 17.05 7.99 -18.95
C ASP A 66 17.57 8.68 -17.68
N SER A 67 16.89 8.45 -16.56
CA SER A 67 17.27 8.94 -15.24
C SER A 67 17.00 7.94 -14.13
N LYS A 68 17.49 8.26 -12.92
CA LYS A 68 17.15 7.51 -11.70
C LYS A 68 15.65 7.62 -11.39
N THR A 69 15.06 8.78 -11.65
CA THR A 69 13.61 9.01 -11.47
C THR A 69 12.81 8.08 -12.38
N ASP A 70 13.17 7.95 -13.65
CA ASP A 70 12.47 7.04 -14.58
C ASP A 70 12.57 5.57 -14.15
N LEU A 71 13.69 5.19 -13.53
CA LEU A 71 13.83 3.86 -12.94
C LEU A 71 12.92 3.67 -11.71
N ILE A 72 12.83 4.68 -10.84
CA ILE A 72 11.93 4.65 -9.66
C ILE A 72 10.47 4.60 -10.12
N ASP A 73 10.09 5.41 -11.10
CA ASP A 73 8.75 5.41 -11.68
C ASP A 73 8.41 4.05 -12.31
N ALA A 74 9.37 3.43 -13.00
CA ALA A 74 9.19 2.08 -13.54
C ALA A 74 9.04 1.01 -12.45
N VAL A 75 9.73 1.15 -11.32
CA VAL A 75 9.56 0.30 -10.13
C VAL A 75 8.14 0.43 -9.59
N PHE A 76 7.65 1.64 -9.38
CA PHE A 76 6.29 1.86 -8.86
C PHE A 76 5.21 1.44 -9.86
N ALA A 77 5.42 1.65 -11.16
CA ALA A 77 4.51 1.15 -12.19
C ALA A 77 4.32 -0.37 -12.10
N GLU A 78 5.37 -1.13 -11.80
CA GLU A 78 5.29 -2.58 -11.62
C GLU A 78 4.57 -2.98 -10.32
N VAL A 79 4.84 -2.24 -9.24
CA VAL A 79 4.13 -2.39 -7.96
C VAL A 79 2.62 -2.14 -8.13
N PHE A 80 2.22 -1.10 -8.85
CA PHE A 80 0.81 -0.78 -9.08
C PHE A 80 0.10 -1.86 -9.89
N LYS A 81 0.69 -2.36 -10.98
CA LYS A 81 0.10 -3.47 -11.76
C LYS A 81 -0.20 -4.71 -10.91
N THR A 82 0.66 -4.97 -9.93
CA THR A 82 0.59 -6.19 -9.11
C THR A 82 -0.38 -6.04 -7.95
N HIS A 83 -0.46 -4.85 -7.33
CA HIS A 83 -1.14 -4.65 -6.05
C HIS A 83 -2.38 -3.75 -6.10
N TRP A 84 -2.50 -2.90 -7.13
CA TRP A 84 -3.66 -2.02 -7.37
C TRP A 84 -4.26 -2.33 -8.73
N SER A 85 -5.18 -3.30 -8.76
CA SER A 85 -5.91 -3.70 -9.96
C SER A 85 -7.40 -3.42 -9.84
N ASP A 86 -8.07 -3.26 -10.99
CA ASP A 86 -9.52 -3.11 -11.09
C ASP A 86 -10.27 -4.29 -10.42
N ALA A 87 -9.60 -5.43 -10.23
CA ALA A 87 -10.13 -6.61 -9.58
C ALA A 87 -10.66 -6.37 -8.17
N ALA A 88 -10.12 -5.40 -7.42
CA ALA A 88 -10.62 -5.08 -6.08
C ALA A 88 -12.02 -4.46 -6.14
N LEU A 89 -12.26 -3.56 -7.09
CA LEU A 89 -13.59 -2.98 -7.32
C LEU A 89 -14.55 -4.03 -7.89
N GLU A 90 -14.12 -4.79 -8.90
CA GLU A 90 -14.92 -5.87 -9.49
C GLU A 90 -15.37 -6.88 -8.43
N ARG A 91 -14.48 -7.26 -7.52
CA ARG A 91 -14.78 -8.16 -6.39
C ARG A 91 -15.78 -7.55 -5.41
N PHE A 92 -15.65 -6.25 -5.13
CA PHE A 92 -16.61 -5.53 -4.28
C PHE A 92 -17.99 -5.47 -4.93
N GLU A 93 -18.07 -5.22 -6.23
CA GLU A 93 -19.33 -5.12 -6.98
C GLU A 93 -20.00 -6.48 -7.15
N ALA A 94 -19.23 -7.55 -7.39
CA ALA A 94 -19.73 -8.91 -7.54
C ALA A 94 -20.41 -9.47 -6.27
N SER A 95 -20.14 -8.86 -5.11
CA SER A 95 -20.67 -9.27 -3.80
C SER A 95 -21.82 -8.38 -3.30
N ALA A 96 -22.51 -7.65 -4.19
CA ALA A 96 -23.55 -6.65 -3.83
C ALA A 96 -24.75 -7.17 -3.01
N SER A 97 -24.96 -8.48 -2.93
CA SER A 97 -26.02 -9.10 -2.13
C SER A 97 -25.64 -9.34 -0.66
N LEU A 98 -24.36 -9.19 -0.31
CA LEU A 98 -23.84 -9.40 1.04
C LEU A 98 -23.85 -8.08 1.85
N PRO A 99 -23.86 -8.16 3.19
CA PRO A 99 -23.63 -6.99 4.04
C PRO A 99 -22.29 -6.30 3.72
N SER A 100 -22.26 -4.96 3.80
CA SER A 100 -21.06 -4.14 3.60
C SER A 100 -19.81 -4.65 4.33
N VAL A 101 -19.92 -5.03 5.61
CA VAL A 101 -18.80 -5.59 6.39
C VAL A 101 -18.16 -6.81 5.73
N ASP A 102 -18.95 -7.75 5.21
CA ASP A 102 -18.45 -8.96 4.57
C ASP A 102 -17.76 -8.64 3.24
N ARG A 103 -18.32 -7.69 2.49
CA ARG A 103 -17.77 -7.22 1.21
C ARG A 103 -16.43 -6.51 1.41
N ILE A 104 -16.34 -5.66 2.43
CA ILE A 104 -15.11 -4.95 2.81
C ILE A 104 -14.04 -5.96 3.24
N ALA A 105 -14.37 -6.87 4.17
CA ALA A 105 -13.42 -7.87 4.65
C ALA A 105 -12.88 -8.75 3.51
N ASP A 106 -13.76 -9.20 2.62
CA ASP A 106 -13.40 -10.06 1.50
C ASP A 106 -12.46 -9.37 0.49
N VAL A 107 -12.76 -8.11 0.12
CA VAL A 107 -11.91 -7.35 -0.81
C VAL A 107 -10.55 -7.03 -0.21
N TYR A 108 -10.51 -6.60 1.06
CA TYR A 108 -9.25 -6.29 1.72
C TYR A 108 -8.41 -7.55 1.99
N LEU A 109 -9.04 -8.69 2.27
CA LEU A 109 -8.33 -9.97 2.36
C LEU A 109 -7.66 -10.32 1.03
N ALA A 110 -8.38 -10.23 -0.09
CA ALA A 110 -7.82 -10.48 -1.41
C ALA A 110 -6.69 -9.49 -1.74
N MET A 111 -6.91 -8.20 -1.50
CA MET A 111 -5.93 -7.14 -1.76
C MET A 111 -4.65 -7.34 -0.94
N LEU A 112 -4.77 -7.49 0.39
CA LEU A 112 -3.62 -7.60 1.28
C LEU A 112 -2.89 -8.93 1.13
N SER A 113 -3.53 -10.00 0.65
CA SER A 113 -2.85 -11.26 0.33
C SER A 113 -1.87 -11.11 -0.83
N GLY A 114 -2.11 -10.17 -1.73
CA GLY A 114 -1.21 -9.85 -2.84
C GLY A 114 -0.07 -8.91 -2.47
N VAL A 115 -0.15 -8.16 -1.36
CA VAL A 115 0.83 -7.14 -0.99
C VAL A 115 2.13 -7.77 -0.48
N THR A 116 3.24 -7.47 -1.16
CA THR A 116 4.57 -8.00 -0.80
C THR A 116 5.30 -7.13 0.23
N GLU A 117 6.28 -7.72 0.91
CA GLU A 117 7.23 -7.00 1.77
C GLU A 117 7.96 -5.90 0.99
N THR A 118 8.47 -6.21 -0.21
CA THR A 118 9.18 -5.23 -1.05
C THR A 118 8.30 -4.03 -1.39
N ALA A 119 7.05 -4.26 -1.82
CA ALA A 119 6.12 -3.17 -2.11
C ALA A 119 5.82 -2.33 -0.86
N THR A 120 5.57 -2.98 0.27
CA THR A 120 5.28 -2.28 1.54
C THR A 120 6.44 -1.38 1.95
N ARG A 121 7.68 -1.90 1.88
CA ARG A 121 8.90 -1.17 2.23
C ARG A 121 9.16 -0.03 1.25
N LEU A 122 8.89 -0.19 -0.05
CA LEU A 122 8.98 0.89 -1.03
C LEU A 122 8.06 2.07 -0.71
N PHE A 123 6.79 1.82 -0.39
CA PHE A 123 5.87 2.89 -0.01
C PHE A 123 6.27 3.57 1.31
N PHE A 124 6.71 2.78 2.30
CA PHE A 124 7.19 3.34 3.55
C PHE A 124 8.42 4.24 3.34
N ARG A 125 9.38 3.81 2.51
CA ARG A 125 10.53 4.64 2.10
C ARG A 125 10.09 5.88 1.34
N ALA A 126 9.09 5.78 0.46
CA ALA A 126 8.62 6.93 -0.32
C ALA A 126 8.06 8.02 0.61
N GLY A 127 7.33 7.62 1.67
CA GLY A 127 6.88 8.54 2.71
C GLY A 127 8.04 9.21 3.45
N LEU A 128 9.05 8.44 3.89
CA LEU A 128 10.21 8.97 4.62
C LEU A 128 11.09 9.90 3.76
N ASP A 129 11.29 9.55 2.50
CA ASP A 129 12.11 10.32 1.56
C ASP A 129 11.33 11.47 0.89
N SER A 130 10.09 11.75 1.34
CA SER A 130 9.21 12.79 0.79
C SER A 130 8.92 12.65 -0.71
N TYR A 131 8.92 11.42 -1.20
CA TYR A 131 8.61 11.08 -2.58
C TYR A 131 7.10 10.85 -2.74
N ALA A 132 6.35 11.95 -2.86
CA ALA A 132 4.89 11.94 -2.77
C ALA A 132 4.15 11.30 -3.97
N GLY A 133 4.78 11.27 -5.16
CA GLY A 133 4.14 10.85 -6.41
C GLY A 133 3.47 9.47 -6.32
N PRO A 134 4.19 8.41 -5.90
CA PRO A 134 3.60 7.08 -5.74
C PRO A 134 2.47 7.02 -4.72
N ILE A 135 2.57 7.77 -3.62
CA ILE A 135 1.50 7.82 -2.60
C ILE A 135 0.24 8.43 -3.20
N GLN A 136 0.36 9.56 -3.89
CA GLN A 136 -0.76 10.19 -4.59
C GLN A 136 -1.37 9.25 -5.63
N ARG A 137 -0.53 8.54 -6.39
CA ARG A 137 -1.01 7.57 -7.38
C ARG A 137 -1.77 6.40 -6.75
N SER A 138 -1.33 5.89 -5.59
CA SER A 138 -2.05 4.83 -4.87
C SER A 138 -3.44 5.29 -4.42
N ILE A 139 -3.58 6.56 -4.02
CA ILE A 139 -4.86 7.17 -3.64
C ILE A 139 -5.79 7.25 -4.86
N GLU A 140 -5.27 7.71 -6.01
CA GLU A 140 -6.04 7.78 -7.26
C GLU A 140 -6.57 6.41 -7.68
N LEU A 141 -5.73 5.38 -7.60
CA LEU A 141 -6.09 4.01 -7.96
C LEU A 141 -7.11 3.39 -6.99
N SER A 142 -7.09 3.80 -5.73
CA SER A 142 -8.01 3.28 -4.70
C SER A 142 -9.37 4.00 -4.67
N LEU A 143 -9.45 5.21 -5.26
CA LEU A 143 -10.63 6.06 -5.22
C LEU A 143 -11.92 5.38 -5.73
N PRO A 144 -11.91 4.60 -6.83
CA PRO A 144 -13.12 3.90 -7.29
C PRO A 144 -13.68 2.92 -6.26
N LEU A 145 -12.83 2.06 -5.67
CA LEU A 145 -13.22 1.15 -4.61
C LEU A 145 -13.75 1.90 -3.39
N TRP A 146 -13.05 2.94 -2.96
CA TRP A 146 -13.47 3.77 -1.83
C TRP A 146 -14.83 4.42 -2.05
N THR A 147 -15.07 4.90 -3.27
CA THR A 147 -16.35 5.49 -3.68
C THR A 147 -17.47 4.44 -3.63
N ALA A 148 -17.20 3.21 -4.07
CA ALA A 148 -18.15 2.10 -3.99
C ALA A 148 -18.48 1.70 -2.54
N ILE A 149 -17.49 1.68 -1.64
CA ILE A 149 -17.71 1.45 -0.20
C ILE A 149 -18.62 2.52 0.40
N ILE A 150 -18.35 3.80 0.14
CA ILE A 150 -19.21 4.89 0.62
C ILE A 150 -20.62 4.80 0.04
N ALA A 151 -20.75 4.46 -1.26
CA ALA A 151 -22.06 4.28 -1.89
C ALA A 151 -22.87 3.16 -1.21
N CYS A 152 -22.20 2.04 -0.87
CA CYS A 152 -22.79 0.92 -0.14
C CYS A 152 -23.30 1.37 1.24
N TRP A 153 -22.46 2.03 2.04
CA TRP A 153 -22.88 2.50 3.35
C TRP A 153 -24.01 3.52 3.29
N ARG A 154 -24.01 4.43 2.30
CA ARG A 154 -25.13 5.35 2.09
C ARG A 154 -26.43 4.60 1.81
N GLN A 155 -26.37 3.60 0.93
CA GLN A 155 -27.53 2.79 0.55
C GLN A 155 -28.12 2.06 1.76
N GLU A 156 -27.31 1.36 2.55
CA GLU A 156 -27.76 0.60 3.73
C GLU A 156 -28.39 1.49 4.80
N GLN A 157 -28.06 2.78 4.80
CA GLN A 157 -28.55 3.77 5.77
C GLN A 157 -29.66 4.67 5.23
N GLY A 158 -30.08 4.49 3.98
CA GLY A 158 -31.08 5.33 3.34
C GLY A 158 -30.63 6.79 3.11
N LEU A 159 -29.32 7.03 3.00
CA LEU A 159 -28.75 8.35 2.70
C LEU A 159 -28.79 8.65 1.19
N PRO A 160 -28.70 9.94 0.79
CA PRO A 160 -28.68 10.31 -0.62
C PRO A 160 -27.59 9.59 -1.41
N SER A 161 -27.91 9.08 -2.60
CA SER A 161 -26.93 8.45 -3.48
C SER A 161 -25.86 9.44 -3.96
N LEU A 162 -24.75 8.94 -4.50
CA LEU A 162 -23.69 9.80 -5.05
C LEU A 162 -24.17 10.67 -6.23
N ALA A 163 -25.21 10.25 -6.95
CA ALA A 163 -25.85 11.04 -7.99
C ALA A 163 -26.69 12.20 -7.43
N GLN A 164 -27.27 12.02 -6.24
CA GLN A 164 -28.07 13.05 -5.56
C GLN A 164 -27.20 14.04 -4.78
N LYS A 165 -26.11 13.54 -4.17
CA LYS A 165 -25.18 14.34 -3.39
C LYS A 165 -23.76 13.81 -3.63
N PRO A 166 -22.84 14.61 -4.21
CA PRO A 166 -21.46 14.17 -4.44
C PRO A 166 -20.76 13.67 -3.16
N LEU A 167 -19.63 12.98 -3.36
CA LEU A 167 -18.78 12.52 -2.27
C LEU A 167 -18.33 13.70 -1.39
N LEU A 168 -18.51 13.58 -0.08
CA LEU A 168 -18.16 14.61 0.89
C LEU A 168 -16.76 14.37 1.44
N GLU A 169 -16.08 15.45 1.84
CA GLU A 169 -14.72 15.36 2.39
C GLU A 169 -14.65 14.48 3.64
N GLY A 170 -15.64 14.58 4.54
CA GLY A 170 -15.72 13.72 5.72
C GLY A 170 -15.91 12.24 5.41
N GLU A 171 -16.59 11.91 4.30
CA GLU A 171 -16.75 10.51 3.86
C GLU A 171 -15.44 9.98 3.29
N ARG A 172 -14.74 10.81 2.52
CA ARG A 172 -13.42 10.48 2.00
C ARG A 172 -12.44 10.23 3.15
N ALA A 173 -12.43 11.08 4.18
CA ALA A 173 -11.59 10.89 5.35
C ALA A 173 -11.89 9.57 6.08
N LEU A 174 -13.17 9.19 6.19
CA LEU A 174 -13.60 7.94 6.82
C LEU A 174 -13.04 6.70 6.09
N VAL A 175 -13.19 6.63 4.77
CA VAL A 175 -12.74 5.46 3.99
C VAL A 175 -11.21 5.43 3.83
N VAL A 176 -10.55 6.60 3.79
CA VAL A 176 -9.09 6.68 3.87
C VAL A 176 -8.59 6.09 5.20
N SER A 177 -9.21 6.46 6.32
CA SER A 177 -8.84 5.91 7.62
C SER A 177 -9.03 4.39 7.70
N LEU A 178 -10.13 3.86 7.15
CA LEU A 178 -10.33 2.40 7.00
C LEU A 178 -9.17 1.77 6.21
N HIS A 179 -8.83 2.35 5.05
CA HIS A 179 -7.75 1.84 4.21
C HIS A 179 -6.40 1.87 4.92
N GLU A 180 -6.09 2.94 5.64
CA GLU A 180 -4.87 3.07 6.44
C GLU A 180 -4.80 1.99 7.54
N ALA A 181 -5.89 1.73 8.24
CA ALA A 181 -5.97 0.67 9.25
C ALA A 181 -5.68 -0.72 8.64
N MET A 182 -6.20 -0.97 7.43
CA MET A 182 -5.96 -2.21 6.68
C MET A 182 -4.50 -2.34 6.22
N ILE A 183 -3.93 -1.29 5.62
CA ILE A 183 -2.53 -1.26 5.17
C ILE A 183 -1.57 -1.40 6.36
N MET A 184 -1.92 -0.87 7.53
CA MET A 184 -1.11 -0.96 8.73
C MET A 184 -0.85 -2.41 9.17
N ILE A 185 -1.72 -3.36 8.82
CA ILE A 185 -1.48 -4.80 9.04
C ILE A 185 -0.17 -5.22 8.35
N ARG A 186 0.00 -4.85 7.07
CA ARG A 186 1.22 -5.16 6.31
C ARG A 186 2.41 -4.32 6.72
N VAL A 187 2.21 -3.07 7.12
CA VAL A 187 3.31 -2.25 7.66
C VAL A 187 3.85 -2.84 8.96
N ARG A 188 2.98 -3.27 9.88
CA ARG A 188 3.38 -3.94 11.12
C ARG A 188 4.22 -5.18 10.86
N GLU A 189 3.78 -6.02 9.93
CA GLU A 189 4.47 -7.25 9.55
C GLU A 189 5.81 -6.96 8.83
N HIS A 190 5.76 -6.24 7.70
CA HIS A 190 6.89 -6.12 6.77
C HIS A 190 7.93 -5.06 7.15
N VAL A 191 7.52 -4.02 7.89
CA VAL A 191 8.39 -2.88 8.22
C VAL A 191 8.75 -2.90 9.70
N LEU A 192 7.74 -3.03 10.56
CA LEU A 192 7.95 -2.98 12.02
C LEU A 192 8.38 -4.32 12.61
N GLN A 193 8.33 -5.40 11.83
CA GLN A 193 8.71 -6.76 12.25
C GLN A 193 7.94 -7.19 13.51
N ALA A 194 6.70 -6.73 13.63
CA ALA A 194 5.84 -7.08 14.75
C ALA A 194 5.30 -8.50 14.58
N GLU A 195 5.28 -9.26 15.67
CA GLU A 195 4.74 -10.61 15.67
C GLU A 195 3.24 -10.61 15.38
N ARG A 196 2.81 -11.45 14.42
CA ARG A 196 1.39 -11.64 14.10
C ARG A 196 0.69 -12.36 15.25
N ARG A 197 -0.38 -11.74 15.76
CA ARG A 197 -1.20 -12.31 16.85
C ARG A 197 -2.43 -13.04 16.35
N LEU A 198 -2.95 -12.64 15.19
CA LEU A 198 -4.16 -13.18 14.58
C LEU A 198 -3.85 -13.60 13.15
N ALA A 199 -4.72 -14.47 12.60
CA ALA A 199 -4.71 -14.74 11.17
C ALA A 199 -5.22 -13.52 10.39
N ASP A 200 -4.71 -13.30 9.18
CA ASP A 200 -5.05 -12.13 8.36
C ASP A 200 -6.57 -11.96 8.19
N ALA A 201 -7.31 -13.05 7.91
CA ALA A 201 -8.75 -13.00 7.74
C ALA A 201 -9.51 -12.55 9.00
N GLU A 202 -8.99 -12.89 10.18
CA GLU A 202 -9.59 -12.50 11.46
C GLU A 202 -9.31 -11.03 11.78
N GLU A 203 -8.06 -10.59 11.64
CA GLU A 203 -7.69 -9.19 11.91
C GLU A 203 -8.35 -8.23 10.92
N ILE A 204 -8.38 -8.58 9.63
CA ILE A 204 -9.06 -7.79 8.59
C ILE A 204 -10.56 -7.69 8.88
N ARG A 205 -11.20 -8.80 9.29
CA ARG A 205 -12.62 -8.79 9.66
C ARG A 205 -12.87 -7.90 10.88
N GLN A 206 -12.03 -7.96 11.91
CA GLN A 206 -12.15 -7.07 13.08
C GLN A 206 -12.06 -5.59 12.69
N VAL A 207 -11.11 -5.23 11.82
CA VAL A 207 -11.01 -3.84 11.32
C VAL A 207 -12.26 -3.47 10.52
N ALA A 208 -12.73 -4.33 9.62
CA ALA A 208 -13.94 -4.09 8.85
C ALA A 208 -15.15 -3.86 9.76
N GLU A 209 -15.36 -4.69 10.78
CA GLU A 209 -16.46 -4.57 11.75
C GLU A 209 -16.43 -3.25 12.52
N ILE A 210 -15.25 -2.81 12.98
CA ILE A 210 -15.10 -1.54 13.71
C ILE A 210 -15.52 -0.35 12.84
N TYR A 211 -15.01 -0.30 11.61
CA TYR A 211 -15.30 0.82 10.70
C TYR A 211 -16.73 0.77 10.17
N ASP A 212 -17.26 -0.42 9.89
CA ASP A 212 -18.63 -0.61 9.42
C ASP A 212 -19.66 -0.18 10.48
N ALA A 213 -19.49 -0.66 11.72
CA ALA A 213 -20.34 -0.26 12.85
C ALA A 213 -20.23 1.25 13.14
N GLY A 214 -19.03 1.82 13.01
CA GLY A 214 -18.76 3.25 13.20
C GLY A 214 -19.26 4.14 12.06
N ALA A 215 -19.41 3.61 10.84
CA ALA A 215 -19.76 4.38 9.66
C ALA A 215 -21.13 5.03 9.80
N ARG A 216 -22.13 4.32 10.36
CA ARG A 216 -23.51 4.84 10.46
C ARG A 216 -23.66 6.15 11.22
N PRO A 217 -23.30 6.24 12.51
CA PRO A 217 -23.43 7.50 13.25
C PRO A 217 -22.54 8.62 12.70
N VAL A 218 -21.42 8.29 12.05
CA VAL A 218 -20.53 9.27 11.42
C VAL A 218 -21.16 9.84 10.14
N LEU A 219 -21.68 8.98 9.26
CA LEU A 219 -22.33 9.38 8.01
C LEU A 219 -23.60 10.21 8.26
N LEU A 220 -24.46 9.82 9.21
CA LEU A 220 -25.62 10.63 9.57
C LEU A 220 -25.21 12.06 9.97
N ARG A 221 -24.18 12.20 10.80
CA ARG A 221 -23.65 13.50 11.22
C ARG A 221 -23.08 14.31 10.05
N ILE A 222 -22.29 13.67 9.17
CA ILE A 222 -21.73 14.32 7.97
C ILE A 222 -22.84 14.81 7.04
N HIS A 223 -23.94 14.07 6.93
CA HIS A 223 -25.09 14.43 6.11
C HIS A 223 -26.04 15.44 6.77
N GLY A 224 -25.80 15.81 8.04
CA GLY A 224 -26.70 16.65 8.81
C GLY A 224 -28.03 15.98 9.14
N ALA A 225 -28.09 14.65 9.05
CA ALA A 225 -29.26 13.87 9.42
C ALA A 225 -29.24 13.65 10.93
N ASP A 226 -30.35 13.97 11.59
CA ASP A 226 -30.51 13.73 13.02
C ASP A 226 -30.54 12.21 13.23
N ALA A 227 -29.45 11.66 13.75
CA ALA A 227 -29.51 10.33 14.31
C ALA A 227 -30.49 10.44 15.48
N GLY A 228 -31.52 9.59 15.55
CA GLY A 228 -32.42 9.49 16.71
C GLY A 228 -31.72 9.08 18.03
N LEU A 229 -30.43 9.40 18.19
CA LEU A 229 -29.63 9.41 19.39
C LEU A 229 -30.21 10.47 20.34
N ARG A 230 -31.31 10.13 21.01
CA ARG A 230 -31.81 10.92 22.13
C ARG A 230 -30.68 11.18 23.12
N SER A 231 -30.59 12.44 23.50
CA SER A 231 -29.69 13.08 24.46
C SER A 231 -29.42 12.25 25.72
N MET A 232 -28.12 12.07 26.04
CA MET A 232 -27.70 11.91 27.43
C MET A 232 -27.92 13.26 28.14
N PRO A 233 -28.53 13.29 29.35
CA PRO A 233 -28.66 14.53 30.10
C PRO A 233 -27.28 15.05 30.49
N SER A 234 -26.93 16.25 29.99
CA SER A 234 -25.75 16.99 30.43
C SER A 234 -25.98 17.52 31.84
N GLN A 235 -25.56 16.76 32.85
CA GLN A 235 -25.21 17.33 34.15
C GLN A 235 -23.79 16.92 34.49
N VAL A 236 -22.83 17.73 34.04
CA VAL A 236 -21.58 17.91 34.77
C VAL A 236 -21.67 19.29 35.37
N GLY A 237 -21.98 19.33 36.67
CA GLY A 237 -21.95 20.55 37.45
C GLY A 237 -20.53 21.12 37.45
N VAL A 238 -20.45 22.42 37.18
CA VAL A 238 -19.26 23.23 37.41
C VAL A 238 -19.01 23.19 38.92
N VAL A 239 -17.93 22.56 39.35
CA VAL A 239 -17.43 22.70 40.72
C VAL A 239 -16.55 23.96 40.72
N ASP A 240 -17.00 24.95 41.47
CA ASP A 240 -16.40 26.27 41.63
C ASP A 240 -15.07 26.14 42.41
N GLU A 241 -13.93 26.34 41.72
CA GLU A 241 -12.59 26.39 42.34
C GLU A 241 -12.35 27.75 43.03
N ALA A 242 -13.11 28.02 44.08
CA ALA A 242 -12.93 29.20 44.90
C ALA A 242 -13.13 28.92 46.39
N GLN A 243 -12.29 28.04 46.97
CA GLN A 243 -11.99 28.02 48.42
C GLN A 243 -10.86 27.05 48.76
N ALA A 244 -9.60 27.50 48.65
CA ALA A 244 -8.46 26.91 49.33
C ALA A 244 -7.32 27.93 49.46
N ALA A 245 -7.56 28.99 50.25
CA ALA A 245 -6.52 29.83 50.82
C ALA A 245 -7.01 30.33 52.18
N ALA A 246 -6.90 29.47 53.18
CA ALA A 246 -6.93 29.78 54.61
C ALA A 246 -5.98 28.82 55.32
#